data_AF-A0A966HEJ7-F1
#
_entry.id   AF-A0A966HEJ7-F1
#
_cell.length_a   1.000
_cell.length_b   1.000
_cell.length_c   1.000
_cell.angle_alpha   90.00
_cell.angle_beta   90.00
_cell.angle_gamma   90.00
#
_symmetry.space_group_name_H-M   'P 1'
#
loop_
_entity.id
_entity.type
_entity.pdbx_description
1 polymer ?
#
loop_
_entity_poly.entity_id
_entity_poly.type
_entity_poly.pdbx_seq_one_letter_code
_entity_poly.pdbx_strand_id
1 'polypeptide(L)'
;MEDLYEFGKFFPYSTTDEVLNNYVEHHIGSLYKCVENELFSSACSHLHLLYMAFIYIQLLRIAREKKKEFEYGWIGFPSQEQDFLKNPTSPFSFAPVNEKSVFRFFRLVGFNDADIGNIASLIKVRNNRMHASGNLHCSTIEEFDKELAEYIQRMKLVVKNQHKFLEEIYTGLLSTYDDEYEFTQDDLENNFTDQYLFSEYELKHMALNRHDKISVFINESR
;
A
#
# COMPACT_ATOMS: atom_id res chain seq x y z
N MET A 1 -1.11 14.06 14.40
CA MET A 1 -0.18 14.74 13.45
C MET A 1 1.03 13.86 13.14
N GLU A 2 1.76 13.38 14.14
CA GLU A 2 2.88 12.44 13.93
C GLU A 2 2.44 11.13 13.25
N ASP A 3 1.34 10.53 13.69
CA ASP A 3 0.78 9.33 13.06
C ASP A 3 0.29 9.55 11.62
N LEU A 4 -0.18 10.76 11.28
CA LEU A 4 -0.57 11.11 9.90
C LEU A 4 0.66 11.21 8.99
N TYR A 5 1.76 11.74 9.54
CA TYR A 5 3.03 11.75 8.84
C TYR A 5 3.56 10.32 8.66
N GLU A 6 3.48 9.47 9.68
CA GLU A 6 3.83 8.05 9.57
C GLU A 6 2.98 7.33 8.52
N PHE A 7 1.67 7.59 8.49
CA PHE A 7 0.75 7.00 7.50
C PHE A 7 1.16 7.34 6.06
N GLY A 8 1.64 8.56 5.80
CA GLY A 8 2.13 8.97 4.48
C GLY A 8 3.31 8.12 3.97
N LYS A 9 4.12 7.55 4.86
CA LYS A 9 5.33 6.77 4.52
C LYS A 9 5.04 5.40 3.89
N PHE A 10 3.78 4.98 3.89
CA PHE A 10 3.35 3.74 3.25
C PHE A 10 3.02 3.90 1.77
N PHE A 11 3.11 5.11 1.22
CA PHE A 11 2.95 5.38 -0.21
C PHE A 11 4.32 5.61 -0.86
N PRO A 12 4.46 5.33 -2.17
CA PRO A 12 5.67 5.66 -2.92
C PRO A 12 6.00 7.14 -2.73
N TYR A 13 7.26 7.42 -2.40
CA TYR A 13 7.72 8.79 -2.19
C TYR A 13 7.68 9.61 -3.49
N SER A 14 8.03 8.97 -4.60
CA SER A 14 7.89 9.50 -5.94
C SER A 14 7.39 8.40 -6.87
N THR A 15 6.60 8.81 -7.86
CA THR A 15 6.28 7.96 -9.00
C THR A 15 5.97 8.79 -10.24
N THR A 16 6.33 8.27 -11.42
CA THR A 16 5.92 8.76 -12.74
C THR A 16 4.48 8.40 -13.10
N ASP A 17 3.79 7.54 -12.33
CA ASP A 17 2.34 7.37 -12.44
C ASP A 17 1.62 8.60 -11.87
N GLU A 18 1.38 9.59 -12.73
CA GLU A 18 0.69 10.83 -12.38
C GLU A 18 -0.69 10.59 -11.77
N VAL A 19 -1.40 9.53 -12.17
CA VAL A 19 -2.74 9.23 -11.66
C VAL A 19 -2.63 8.77 -10.20
N LEU A 20 -1.69 7.86 -9.91
CA LEU A 20 -1.41 7.41 -8.55
C LEU A 20 -0.95 8.57 -7.67
N ASN A 21 0.02 9.36 -8.13
CA ASN A 21 0.56 10.46 -7.35
C ASN A 21 -0.52 11.50 -7.01
N ASN A 22 -1.27 11.96 -8.01
CA ASN A 22 -2.37 12.91 -7.80
C ASN A 22 -3.45 12.37 -6.86
N TYR A 23 -3.77 11.08 -6.95
CA TYR A 23 -4.77 10.45 -6.08
C TYR A 23 -4.33 10.42 -4.62
N VAL A 24 -3.08 10.01 -4.37
CA VAL A 24 -2.50 9.95 -3.02
C VAL A 24 -2.38 11.36 -2.44
N GLU A 25 -1.80 12.31 -3.18
CA GLU A 25 -1.65 13.70 -2.74
C GLU A 25 -3.00 14.35 -2.43
N HIS A 26 -4.00 14.16 -3.30
CA HIS A 26 -5.34 14.70 -3.11
C HIS A 26 -5.97 14.19 -1.81
N HIS A 27 -5.91 12.89 -1.54
CA HIS A 27 -6.54 12.31 -0.37
C HIS A 27 -5.75 12.54 0.91
N ILE A 28 -4.42 12.58 0.87
CA ILE A 28 -3.60 13.02 2.01
C ILE A 28 -3.91 14.48 2.35
N GLY A 29 -3.89 15.39 1.36
CA GLY A 29 -4.22 16.79 1.59
C GLY A 29 -5.64 17.01 2.11
N SER A 30 -6.61 16.24 1.60
CA SER A 30 -8.00 16.27 2.09
C SER A 30 -8.12 15.71 3.50
N LEU A 31 -7.37 14.67 3.84
CA LEU A 31 -7.30 14.10 5.19
C LEU A 31 -6.80 15.13 6.20
N TYR A 32 -5.69 15.82 5.89
CA TYR A 32 -5.17 16.91 6.74
C TYR A 32 -6.21 18.01 6.96
N LYS A 33 -6.81 18.52 5.89
CA LYS A 33 -7.85 19.57 5.99
C LYS A 33 -9.04 19.11 6.82
N CYS A 34 -9.47 17.86 6.68
CA CYS A 34 -10.57 17.34 7.50
C CYS A 34 -10.21 17.33 8.98
N VAL A 35 -9.01 16.85 9.33
CA VAL A 35 -8.55 16.81 10.73
C VAL A 35 -8.39 18.22 11.31
N GLU A 36 -7.80 19.15 10.56
CA GLU A 36 -7.63 20.55 10.98
C GLU A 36 -8.95 21.27 11.24
N ASN A 37 -10.02 20.89 10.53
CA ASN A 37 -11.35 21.47 10.67
C ASN A 37 -12.29 20.60 11.51
N GLU A 38 -11.77 19.63 12.27
CA GLU A 38 -12.54 18.73 13.14
C GLU A 38 -13.62 17.90 12.40
N LEU A 39 -13.45 17.70 11.09
CA LEU A 39 -14.31 16.88 10.23
C LEU A 39 -13.88 15.41 10.25
N PHE A 40 -13.77 14.82 11.43
CA PHE A 40 -13.18 13.49 11.65
C PHE A 40 -13.90 12.36 10.88
N SER A 41 -15.23 12.38 10.81
CA SER A 41 -15.98 11.38 10.05
C SER A 41 -15.64 11.40 8.55
N SER A 42 -15.40 12.59 7.99
CA SER A 42 -14.95 12.77 6.60
C SER A 42 -13.49 12.34 6.44
N ALA A 43 -12.63 12.67 7.42
CA ALA A 43 -11.23 12.23 7.46
C ALA A 43 -11.13 10.69 7.41
N CYS A 44 -11.98 9.99 8.17
CA CYS A 44 -12.09 8.54 8.20
C CYS A 44 -12.42 7.94 6.80
N SER A 45 -13.09 8.67 5.91
CA SER A 45 -13.33 8.22 4.51
C SER A 45 -12.06 8.31 3.66
N HIS A 46 -11.28 9.37 3.82
CA HIS A 46 -10.00 9.52 3.11
C HIS A 46 -8.97 8.48 3.57
N LEU A 47 -8.92 8.14 4.86
CA LEU A 47 -8.10 7.03 5.37
C LEU A 47 -8.41 5.73 4.63
N HIS A 48 -9.69 5.42 4.46
CA HIS A 48 -10.10 4.21 3.78
C HIS A 48 -9.68 4.17 2.31
N LEU A 49 -9.85 5.28 1.58
CA LEU A 49 -9.45 5.38 0.17
C LEU A 49 -7.93 5.20 0.01
N LEU A 50 -7.15 5.83 0.88
CA LEU A 50 -5.69 5.69 0.92
C LEU A 50 -5.28 4.26 1.26
N TYR A 51 -5.95 3.60 2.21
CA TYR A 51 -5.71 2.19 2.52
C TYR A 51 -5.97 1.27 1.32
N MET A 52 -7.06 1.50 0.58
CA MET A 52 -7.34 0.71 -0.63
C MET A 52 -6.28 0.96 -1.71
N ALA A 53 -5.83 2.21 -1.90
CA ALA A 53 -4.72 2.51 -2.81
C ALA A 53 -3.43 1.77 -2.41
N PHE A 54 -3.09 1.76 -1.12
CA PHE A 54 -1.97 0.97 -0.60
C PHE A 54 -2.12 -0.52 -0.93
N ILE A 55 -3.28 -1.12 -0.66
CA ILE A 55 -3.54 -2.53 -1.00
C ILE A 55 -3.36 -2.77 -2.50
N TYR A 56 -3.88 -1.89 -3.34
CA TYR A 56 -3.78 -2.02 -4.78
C TYR A 56 -2.35 -1.89 -5.32
N ILE A 57 -1.51 -1.04 -4.71
CA ILE A 57 -0.07 -0.99 -5.01
C ILE A 57 0.56 -2.37 -4.75
N GLN A 58 0.27 -2.97 -3.59
CA GLN A 58 0.78 -4.31 -3.27
C GLN A 58 0.31 -5.37 -4.27
N LEU A 59 -0.95 -5.32 -4.67
CA LEU A 59 -1.52 -6.25 -5.64
C LEU A 59 -0.91 -6.09 -7.04
N LEU A 60 -0.64 -4.85 -7.47
CA LEU A 60 0.04 -4.60 -8.74
C LEU A 60 1.45 -5.19 -8.71
N ARG A 61 2.19 -5.00 -7.60
CA ARG A 61 3.51 -5.61 -7.41
C ARG A 61 3.44 -7.13 -7.48
N ILE A 62 2.48 -7.76 -6.80
CA ILE A 62 2.25 -9.21 -6.87
C ILE A 62 1.97 -9.66 -8.32
N ALA A 63 1.12 -8.93 -9.04
CA ALA A 63 0.77 -9.27 -10.41
C ALA A 63 1.96 -9.17 -11.38
N ARG A 64 2.87 -8.21 -11.16
CA ARG A 64 4.11 -8.04 -11.96
C ARG A 64 5.12 -9.15 -11.65
N GLU A 65 5.39 -9.39 -10.37
CA GLU A 65 6.50 -10.27 -9.94
C GLU A 65 6.14 -11.76 -9.89
N LYS A 66 4.87 -12.09 -9.66
CA LYS A 66 4.36 -13.48 -9.67
C LYS A 66 3.42 -13.70 -10.85
N LYS A 67 3.80 -13.20 -12.04
CA LYS A 67 2.93 -13.11 -13.23
C LYS A 67 2.21 -14.41 -13.56
N LYS A 68 2.93 -15.54 -13.57
CA LYS A 68 2.37 -16.84 -13.95
C LYS A 68 1.36 -17.35 -12.92
N GLU A 69 1.69 -17.24 -11.64
CA GLU A 69 0.81 -17.63 -10.53
C GLU A 69 -0.41 -16.72 -10.44
N PHE A 70 -0.22 -15.42 -10.69
CA PHE A 70 -1.29 -14.44 -10.77
C PHE A 70 -2.25 -14.75 -11.92
N GLU A 71 -1.72 -15.08 -13.10
CA GLU A 71 -2.49 -15.53 -14.27
C GLU A 71 -3.37 -16.74 -13.95
N TYR A 72 -2.86 -17.73 -13.21
CA TYR A 72 -3.67 -18.86 -12.77
C TYR A 72 -4.70 -18.48 -11.69
N GLY A 73 -4.35 -17.55 -10.81
CA GLY A 73 -5.19 -17.12 -9.70
C GLY A 73 -6.49 -16.45 -10.12
N TRP A 74 -6.49 -15.70 -11.23
CA TRP A 74 -7.69 -14.97 -11.66
C TRP A 74 -8.63 -15.74 -12.59
N ILE A 75 -8.24 -16.89 -13.15
CA ILE A 75 -9.10 -17.72 -14.03
C ILE A 75 -10.44 -18.09 -13.36
N GLY A 76 -10.46 -18.22 -12.04
CA GLY A 76 -11.66 -18.54 -11.26
C GLY A 76 -12.58 -17.34 -10.96
N PHE A 77 -12.24 -16.13 -11.40
CA PHE A 77 -13.05 -14.93 -11.16
C PHE A 77 -14.18 -14.78 -12.21
N PRO A 78 -15.28 -14.06 -11.90
CA PRO A 78 -16.32 -13.77 -12.89
C PRO A 78 -15.74 -13.06 -14.11
N SER A 79 -16.26 -13.34 -15.32
CA SER A 79 -15.71 -12.80 -16.58
C SER A 79 -15.57 -11.27 -16.59
N GLN A 80 -16.50 -10.55 -15.94
CA GLN A 80 -16.42 -9.09 -15.80
C GLN A 80 -15.21 -8.62 -14.97
N GLU A 81 -14.78 -9.38 -13.97
CA GLU A 81 -13.60 -9.07 -13.15
C GLU A 81 -12.31 -9.50 -13.87
N GLN A 82 -12.35 -10.56 -14.69
CA GLN A 82 -11.18 -11.05 -15.43
C GLN A 82 -10.58 -10.02 -16.39
N ASP A 83 -11.43 -9.21 -17.05
CA ASP A 83 -10.96 -8.19 -17.98
C ASP A 83 -10.05 -7.15 -17.30
N PHE A 84 -10.32 -6.82 -16.04
CA PHE A 84 -9.50 -5.89 -15.24
C PHE A 84 -8.25 -6.54 -14.65
N LEU A 85 -8.27 -7.87 -14.46
CA LEU A 85 -7.16 -8.66 -13.91
C LEU A 85 -6.19 -9.13 -15.00
N LYS A 86 -6.55 -8.99 -16.28
CA LYS A 86 -5.68 -9.36 -17.41
C LYS A 86 -4.66 -8.26 -17.68
N ASN A 87 -3.43 -8.46 -17.20
CA ASN A 87 -2.31 -7.50 -17.31
C ASN A 87 -2.61 -6.15 -16.65
N PRO A 88 -2.81 -6.09 -15.33
CA PRO A 88 -3.02 -4.83 -14.64
C PRO A 88 -1.80 -3.92 -14.81
N THR A 89 -2.04 -2.67 -15.22
CA THR A 89 -0.98 -1.68 -15.47
C THR A 89 -0.87 -0.61 -14.39
N SER A 90 -1.93 -0.43 -13.60
CA SER A 90 -2.03 0.58 -12.54
C SER A 90 -2.66 -0.05 -11.28
N PRO A 91 -2.39 0.47 -10.06
CA PRO A 91 -3.09 0.01 -8.86
C PRO A 91 -4.61 0.08 -9.03
N PHE A 92 -5.12 1.09 -9.74
CA PHE A 92 -6.56 1.25 -9.91
C PHE A 92 -7.22 0.23 -10.86
N SER A 93 -6.44 -0.63 -11.54
CA SER A 93 -6.97 -1.79 -12.26
C SER A 93 -7.73 -2.75 -11.33
N PHE A 94 -7.43 -2.74 -10.03
CA PHE A 94 -8.10 -3.59 -9.04
C PHE A 94 -9.39 -2.98 -8.46
N ALA A 95 -9.66 -1.69 -8.70
CA ALA A 95 -10.81 -1.00 -8.13
C ALA A 95 -12.19 -1.59 -8.53
N PRO A 96 -12.39 -2.11 -9.76
CA PRO A 96 -13.66 -2.75 -10.14
C PRO A 96 -13.85 -4.17 -9.58
N VAL A 97 -12.79 -4.77 -9.04
CA VAL A 97 -12.82 -6.13 -8.49
C VAL A 97 -13.47 -6.09 -7.12
N ASN A 98 -14.27 -7.11 -6.78
CA ASN A 98 -14.93 -7.12 -5.49
C ASN A 98 -13.91 -7.02 -4.34
N GLU A 99 -14.11 -6.05 -3.44
CA GLU A 99 -13.17 -5.76 -2.36
C GLU A 99 -12.87 -6.97 -1.45
N LYS A 100 -13.74 -7.99 -1.37
CA LYS A 100 -13.44 -9.22 -0.63
C LYS A 100 -12.68 -10.25 -1.45
N SER A 101 -12.88 -10.29 -2.76
CA SER A 101 -12.20 -11.26 -3.63
C SER A 101 -10.77 -10.83 -3.93
N VAL A 102 -10.53 -9.52 -4.05
CA VAL A 102 -9.22 -8.96 -4.45
C VAL A 102 -8.09 -9.30 -3.46
N PHE A 103 -8.38 -9.40 -2.15
CA PHE A 103 -7.36 -9.76 -1.15
C PHE A 103 -6.89 -11.21 -1.24
N ARG A 104 -7.57 -12.08 -2.00
CA ARG A 104 -7.14 -13.48 -2.15
C ARG A 104 -5.80 -13.61 -2.87
N PHE A 105 -5.38 -12.60 -3.65
CA PHE A 105 -4.07 -12.58 -4.29
C PHE A 105 -2.90 -12.51 -3.30
N PHE A 106 -3.12 -12.05 -2.05
CA PHE A 106 -2.09 -12.11 -1.01
C PHE A 106 -1.68 -13.55 -0.66
N ARG A 107 -2.48 -14.58 -1.00
CA ARG A 107 -2.06 -15.98 -0.85
C ARG A 107 -0.83 -16.32 -1.70
N LEU A 108 -0.62 -15.62 -2.82
CA LEU A 108 0.54 -15.80 -3.69
C LEU A 108 1.86 -15.40 -3.02
N VAL A 109 1.77 -14.61 -1.94
CA VAL A 109 2.90 -14.14 -1.14
C VAL A 109 2.81 -14.62 0.31
N GLY A 110 2.11 -15.73 0.54
CA GLY A 110 2.17 -16.47 1.81
C GLY A 110 1.13 -16.12 2.87
N PHE A 111 0.12 -15.30 2.56
CA PHE A 111 -0.94 -14.98 3.52
C PHE A 111 -1.88 -16.16 3.69
N ASN A 112 -2.25 -16.46 4.93
CA ASN A 112 -3.32 -17.41 5.24
C ASN A 112 -4.69 -16.70 5.33
N ASP A 113 -5.75 -17.49 5.52
CA ASP A 113 -7.12 -16.96 5.58
C ASP A 113 -7.37 -16.02 6.77
N ALA A 114 -6.68 -16.23 7.89
CA ALA A 114 -6.78 -15.34 9.04
C ALA A 114 -6.11 -13.99 8.76
N ASP A 115 -4.93 -13.99 8.12
CA ASP A 115 -4.25 -12.76 7.70
C ASP A 115 -5.12 -11.95 6.74
N ILE A 116 -5.66 -12.62 5.71
CA ILE A 116 -6.56 -12.02 4.72
C ILE A 116 -7.82 -11.46 5.38
N GLY A 117 -8.45 -12.24 6.27
CA GLY A 117 -9.62 -11.80 7.01
C GLY A 117 -9.35 -10.57 7.89
N ASN A 118 -8.13 -10.49 8.44
CA ASN A 118 -7.70 -9.39 9.29
C ASN A 118 -7.50 -8.09 8.49
N ILE A 119 -6.78 -8.13 7.38
CA ILE A 119 -6.55 -6.94 6.54
C ILE A 119 -7.84 -6.50 5.82
N ALA A 120 -8.71 -7.43 5.43
CA ALA A 120 -10.01 -7.11 4.82
C ALA A 120 -11.08 -6.65 5.83
N SER A 121 -10.82 -6.68 7.15
CA SER A 121 -11.82 -6.33 8.17
C SER A 121 -12.22 -4.86 8.09
N LEU A 122 -11.28 -3.98 7.74
CA LEU A 122 -11.49 -2.53 7.65
C LEU A 122 -12.54 -2.14 6.59
N ILE A 123 -12.68 -2.94 5.53
CA ILE A 123 -13.73 -2.77 4.51
C ILE A 123 -15.12 -2.99 5.09
N LYS A 124 -15.29 -4.07 5.87
CA LYS A 124 -16.58 -4.38 6.51
C LYS A 124 -16.97 -3.28 7.49
N VAL A 125 -15.98 -2.82 8.25
CA VAL A 125 -16.12 -1.74 9.22
C VAL A 125 -16.54 -0.44 8.52
N ARG A 126 -15.87 -0.04 7.42
CA ARG A 126 -16.27 1.12 6.60
C ARG A 126 -17.68 0.98 6.05
N ASN A 127 -18.01 -0.15 5.44
CA ASN A 127 -19.32 -0.36 4.82
C ASN A 127 -20.46 -0.16 5.83
N ASN A 128 -20.32 -0.69 7.04
CA ASN A 128 -21.33 -0.52 8.09
C ASN A 128 -21.49 0.94 8.54
N ARG A 129 -20.43 1.74 8.49
CA ARG A 129 -20.39 3.12 9.01
C ARG A 129 -20.83 4.18 8.00
N MET A 130 -20.67 3.93 6.70
CA MET A 130 -21.11 4.87 5.66
C MET A 130 -22.59 4.72 5.26
N HIS A 131 -23.31 3.78 5.87
CA HIS A 131 -24.75 3.72 5.71
C HIS A 131 -25.44 4.84 6.51
N ALA A 132 -26.43 5.49 5.90
CA ALA A 132 -27.27 6.52 6.51
C ALA A 132 -28.13 5.94 7.65
N SER A 133 -27.49 5.66 8.78
CA SER A 133 -28.06 4.98 9.95
C SER A 133 -28.50 5.96 11.05
N GLY A 134 -28.20 7.25 10.89
CA GLY A 134 -28.44 8.29 11.90
C GLY A 134 -27.33 8.40 12.96
N ASN A 135 -26.34 7.50 12.96
CA ASN A 135 -25.19 7.54 13.87
C ASN A 135 -24.00 8.24 13.20
N LEU A 136 -23.42 9.24 13.87
CA LEU A 136 -22.16 9.86 13.46
C LEU A 136 -21.00 9.02 14.03
N HIS A 137 -20.25 8.36 13.16
CA HIS A 137 -19.05 7.60 13.55
C HIS A 137 -17.81 8.49 13.46
N CYS A 138 -16.80 8.28 14.31
CA CYS A 138 -15.53 9.00 14.23
C CYS A 138 -15.79 10.52 14.36
N SER A 139 -16.40 10.91 15.47
CA SER A 139 -16.87 12.27 15.76
C SER A 139 -15.92 13.07 16.66
N THR A 140 -14.96 12.40 17.29
CA THR A 140 -13.92 13.03 18.12
C THR A 140 -12.52 12.71 17.59
N ILE A 141 -11.53 13.48 18.03
CA ILE A 141 -10.13 13.25 17.68
C ILE A 141 -9.63 11.90 18.21
N GLU A 142 -10.06 11.47 19.40
CA GLU A 142 -9.65 10.19 19.99
C GLU A 142 -10.19 9.00 19.19
N GLU A 143 -11.41 9.12 18.68
CA GLU A 143 -11.98 8.12 17.78
C GLU A 143 -11.22 8.06 16.45
N PHE A 144 -10.86 9.22 15.89
CA PHE A 144 -10.06 9.31 14.67
C PHE A 144 -8.65 8.73 14.85
N ASP A 145 -7.95 9.10 15.92
CA ASP A 145 -6.60 8.61 16.20
C ASP A 145 -6.58 7.09 16.37
N LYS A 146 -7.62 6.53 17.00
CA LYS A 146 -7.78 5.06 17.09
C LYS A 146 -7.96 4.41 15.73
N GLU A 147 -8.74 5.02 14.83
CA GLU A 147 -8.93 4.53 13.47
C GLU A 147 -7.62 4.59 12.67
N LEU A 148 -6.94 5.75 12.70
CA LEU A 148 -5.64 5.94 12.07
C LEU A 148 -4.63 4.89 12.53
N ALA A 149 -4.52 4.66 13.83
CA ALA A 149 -3.65 3.63 14.40
C ALA A 149 -4.00 2.21 13.90
N GLU A 150 -5.29 1.89 13.76
CA GLU A 150 -5.71 0.60 13.22
C GLU A 150 -5.31 0.42 11.75
N TYR A 151 -5.49 1.47 10.92
CA TYR A 151 -5.04 1.46 9.53
C TYR A 151 -3.52 1.27 9.42
N ILE A 152 -2.73 2.05 10.17
CA ILE A 152 -1.26 1.92 10.22
C ILE A 152 -0.88 0.50 10.65
N GLN A 153 -1.53 -0.06 11.68
CA GLN A 153 -1.26 -1.41 12.14
C GLN A 153 -1.53 -2.47 11.05
N ARG A 154 -2.61 -2.33 10.27
CA ARG A 154 -2.89 -3.24 9.15
C ARG A 154 -1.85 -3.10 8.04
N MET A 155 -1.42 -1.89 7.70
CA MET A 155 -0.39 -1.67 6.68
C MET A 155 0.96 -2.25 7.11
N LYS A 156 1.36 -2.04 8.37
CA LYS A 156 2.55 -2.68 8.96
C LYS A 156 2.47 -4.20 8.91
N LEU A 157 1.31 -4.78 9.20
CA LEU A 157 1.09 -6.23 9.12
C LEU A 157 1.24 -6.74 7.68
N VAL A 158 0.70 -6.01 6.70
CA VAL A 158 0.85 -6.36 5.28
C VAL A 158 2.33 -6.42 4.90
N VAL A 159 3.09 -5.36 5.17
CA VAL A 159 4.54 -5.30 4.87
C VAL A 159 5.29 -6.42 5.59
N LYS A 160 5.01 -6.65 6.88
CA LYS A 160 5.64 -7.71 7.67
C LYS A 160 5.37 -9.11 7.10
N ASN A 161 4.13 -9.41 6.76
CA ASN A 161 3.76 -10.73 6.25
C ASN A 161 4.26 -10.95 4.82
N GLN A 162 4.44 -9.86 4.04
CA GLN A 162 5.08 -9.89 2.72
C GLN A 162 6.60 -9.88 2.77
N HIS A 163 7.24 -9.87 3.95
CA HIS A 163 8.69 -9.64 4.10
C HIS A 163 9.54 -10.48 3.12
N LYS A 164 9.30 -11.80 3.04
CA LYS A 164 10.05 -12.67 2.12
C LYS A 164 9.91 -12.27 0.65
N PHE A 165 8.69 -11.91 0.23
CA PHE A 165 8.42 -11.48 -1.12
C PHE A 165 9.10 -10.14 -1.45
N LEU A 166 9.04 -9.18 -0.52
CA LEU A 166 9.72 -7.89 -0.68
C LEU A 166 11.24 -8.05 -0.65
N GLU A 167 11.76 -8.96 0.18
CA GLU A 167 13.17 -9.29 0.28
C GLU A 167 13.71 -9.87 -1.04
N GLU A 168 12.98 -10.78 -1.68
CA GLU A 168 13.33 -11.33 -3.01
C GLU A 168 13.53 -10.20 -4.04
N ILE A 169 12.58 -9.26 -4.10
CA ILE A 169 12.63 -8.12 -5.04
C ILE A 169 13.80 -7.20 -4.69
N TYR A 170 13.91 -6.81 -3.42
CA TYR A 170 14.93 -5.87 -2.95
C TYR A 170 16.35 -6.41 -3.17
N THR A 171 16.61 -7.67 -2.82
CA THR A 171 17.90 -8.31 -3.07
C THR A 171 18.17 -8.49 -4.56
N GLY A 172 17.13 -8.78 -5.36
CA GLY A 172 17.24 -8.79 -6.82
C GLY A 172 17.69 -7.44 -7.37
N LEU A 173 17.10 -6.34 -6.90
CA LEU A 173 17.52 -4.98 -7.25
C LEU A 173 18.94 -4.67 -6.81
N LEU A 174 19.33 -5.00 -5.57
CA LEU A 174 20.70 -4.78 -5.12
C LEU A 174 21.72 -5.48 -6.03
N SER A 175 21.39 -6.68 -6.52
CA SER A 175 22.28 -7.45 -7.40
C SER A 175 22.47 -6.85 -8.80
N THR A 176 21.68 -5.85 -9.20
CA THR A 176 21.87 -5.16 -10.49
C THR A 176 22.92 -4.05 -10.42
N TYR A 177 23.37 -3.67 -9.23
CA TYR A 177 24.36 -2.63 -9.02
C TYR A 177 25.74 -3.23 -8.72
N ASP A 178 26.76 -2.66 -9.33
CA ASP A 178 28.16 -2.99 -9.04
C ASP A 178 28.60 -2.31 -7.74
N ASP A 179 29.54 -2.91 -7.01
CA ASP A 179 30.14 -2.36 -5.79
C ASP A 179 30.83 -1.00 -6.05
N GLU A 180 31.29 -0.76 -7.28
CA GLU A 180 31.91 0.50 -7.71
C GLU A 180 30.89 1.58 -8.13
N TYR A 181 29.60 1.21 -8.29
CA TYR A 181 28.57 2.16 -8.70
C TYR A 181 28.25 3.14 -7.58
N GLU A 182 28.20 4.44 -7.91
CA GLU A 182 27.76 5.48 -6.99
C GLU A 182 26.23 5.60 -7.08
N PHE A 183 25.55 5.02 -6.09
CA PHE A 183 24.09 5.04 -6.01
C PHE A 183 23.58 6.45 -5.69
N THR A 184 22.61 6.93 -6.47
CA THR A 184 22.05 8.28 -6.37
C THR A 184 20.60 8.29 -5.91
N GLN A 185 20.07 9.48 -5.60
CA GLN A 185 18.64 9.65 -5.35
C GLN A 185 17.79 9.30 -6.58
N ASP A 186 18.26 9.64 -7.79
CA ASP A 186 17.55 9.30 -9.03
C ASP A 186 17.47 7.78 -9.24
N ASP A 187 18.48 7.02 -8.81
CA ASP A 187 18.45 5.55 -8.85
C ASP A 187 17.39 4.99 -7.90
N LEU A 188 17.28 5.54 -6.69
CA LEU A 188 16.26 5.17 -5.73
C LEU A 188 14.86 5.42 -6.30
N GLU A 189 14.66 6.61 -6.87
CA GLU A 189 13.37 7.03 -7.39
C GLU A 189 12.97 6.21 -8.63
N ASN A 190 13.86 6.06 -9.60
CA ASN A 190 13.53 5.35 -10.84
C ASN A 190 13.38 3.83 -10.63
N ASN A 191 14.32 3.22 -9.88
CA ASN A 191 14.44 1.77 -9.87
C ASN A 191 13.76 1.11 -8.68
N PHE A 192 13.58 1.80 -7.55
CA PHE A 192 12.87 1.23 -6.40
C PHE A 192 11.44 1.77 -6.30
N THR A 193 11.25 3.09 -6.33
CA THR A 193 9.92 3.67 -6.15
C THR A 193 9.12 3.65 -7.43
N ASP A 194 9.69 3.82 -8.62
CA ASP A 194 8.88 3.79 -9.83
C ASP A 194 8.60 2.40 -10.38
N GLN A 195 9.67 1.62 -10.55
CA GLN A 195 9.54 0.28 -11.12
C GLN A 195 8.73 -0.66 -10.20
N TYR A 196 9.00 -0.62 -8.90
CA TYR A 196 8.42 -1.54 -7.92
C TYR A 196 7.50 -0.86 -6.90
N LEU A 197 7.30 0.47 -6.96
CA LEU A 197 6.37 1.19 -6.07
C LEU A 197 6.72 1.04 -4.60
N PHE A 198 8.01 0.85 -4.26
CA PHE A 198 8.44 0.76 -2.88
C PHE A 198 8.10 2.05 -2.13
N SER A 199 7.48 1.91 -0.95
CA SER A 199 7.25 3.03 -0.05
C SER A 199 8.48 3.33 0.81
N GLU A 200 8.56 4.54 1.38
CA GLU A 200 9.64 4.88 2.34
C GLU A 200 9.69 3.86 3.50
N TYR A 201 8.53 3.51 4.06
CA TYR A 201 8.42 2.51 5.12
C TYR A 201 8.97 1.15 4.70
N GLU A 202 8.63 0.66 3.50
CA GLU A 202 9.11 -0.63 3.00
C GLU A 202 10.62 -0.61 2.75
N LEU A 203 11.14 0.46 2.15
CA LEU A 203 12.58 0.64 1.90
C LEU A 203 13.37 0.61 3.19
N LYS A 204 12.97 1.41 4.18
CA LYS A 204 13.61 1.43 5.49
C LYS A 204 13.47 0.08 6.20
N HIS A 205 12.33 -0.59 6.05
CA HIS A 205 12.14 -1.94 6.61
C HIS A 205 13.08 -2.98 5.98
N MET A 206 13.33 -2.91 4.66
CA MET A 206 14.24 -3.81 3.96
C MET A 206 15.72 -3.47 4.16
N ALA A 207 16.06 -2.19 4.26
CA ALA A 207 17.42 -1.72 4.49
C ALA A 207 17.88 -1.92 5.95
N LEU A 208 16.93 -2.16 6.86
CA LEU A 208 17.24 -2.33 8.28
C LEU A 208 18.20 -3.51 8.51
N ASN A 209 19.29 -3.25 9.24
CA ASN A 209 20.36 -4.22 9.54
C ASN A 209 21.17 -4.71 8.33
N ARG A 210 21.03 -4.07 7.16
CA ARG A 210 21.91 -4.31 6.02
C ARG A 210 23.06 -3.32 6.01
N HIS A 211 24.20 -3.75 5.48
CA HIS A 211 25.45 -2.99 5.46
C HIS A 211 25.97 -2.70 4.05
N ASP A 212 25.24 -3.11 3.01
CA ASP A 212 25.56 -2.71 1.64
C ASP A 212 25.33 -1.20 1.46
N LYS A 213 26.08 -0.59 0.53
CA LYS A 213 26.10 0.86 0.33
C LYS A 213 24.71 1.43 0.05
N ILE A 214 23.88 0.71 -0.70
CA ILE A 214 22.54 1.14 -1.09
C ILE A 214 21.60 1.14 0.12
N SER A 215 21.63 0.08 0.93
CA SER A 215 20.85 0.03 2.17
C SER A 215 21.31 1.09 3.19
N VAL A 216 22.62 1.39 3.26
CA VAL A 216 23.12 2.50 4.07
C VAL A 216 22.58 3.83 3.56
N PHE A 217 22.67 4.08 2.25
CA PHE A 217 22.10 5.27 1.62
C PHE A 217 20.60 5.42 1.93
N ILE A 218 19.81 4.36 1.76
CA ILE A 218 18.37 4.35 2.04
C ILE A 218 18.06 4.67 3.50
N ASN A 219 18.86 4.16 4.44
CA ASN A 219 18.67 4.44 5.87
C ASN A 219 19.05 5.88 6.26
N GLU A 220 20.00 6.49 5.55
CA GLU A 220 20.43 7.88 5.75
C GLU A 220 19.54 8.90 5.03
N SER A 221 18.88 8.48 3.95
CA SER A 221 17.87 9.25 3.23
C SER A 221 16.62 9.50 4.08
N ARG A 222 16.12 10.73 4.02
CA ARG A 222 15.03 11.22 4.87
C ARG A 222 13.70 10.59 4.53
#